data_AF-A0A6A8LT17-F1
#
_entry.id   AF-A0A6A8LT17-F1
#
_cell.length_a   1.000
_cell.length_b   1.000
_cell.length_c   1.000
_cell.angle_alpha   90.00
_cell.angle_beta   90.00
_cell.angle_gamma   90.00
#
_symmetry.space_group_name_H-M   'P 1'
#
loop_
_entity.id
_entity.type
_entity.pdbx_description
1 polymer ?
#
loop_
_entity_poly.entity_id
_entity_poly.type
_entity_poly.pdbx_seq_one_letter_code
_entity_poly.pdbx_strand_id
1 'polypeptide(L)'
;KFAPKAKVLEFDDYGQAFTALKSGQGQAMSTDNGILAGIASENPGYQVVGGNFTNEPYGIAVDKGQTQMMKRIDKALDELKADGTYDKLIQKWFGNVKGFDAKGAGEK
;
A
#
# COMPACT_ATOMS: atom_id res chain seq x y z
N LYS A 1 5.96 12.48 16.50
CA LYS A 1 6.67 12.17 15.24
C LYS A 1 7.53 10.93 15.46
N PHE A 2 7.35 9.87 14.67
CA PHE A 2 7.84 8.51 14.98
C PHE A 2 9.38 8.36 15.01
N ALA A 3 10.12 9.10 14.19
CA ALA A 3 11.58 9.05 14.16
C ALA A 3 12.19 10.44 13.86
N PRO A 4 12.17 11.39 14.80
CA PRO A 4 12.54 12.78 14.55
C PRO A 4 14.04 13.00 14.30
N LYS A 5 14.89 12.01 14.60
CA LYS A 5 16.34 12.04 14.38
C LYS A 5 16.79 11.27 13.14
N ALA A 6 15.86 10.66 12.40
CA ALA A 6 16.20 9.91 11.20
C ALA A 6 16.68 10.86 10.10
N LYS A 7 17.73 10.48 9.39
CA LYS A 7 18.14 11.12 8.14
C LYS A 7 17.36 10.45 7.00
N VAL A 8 16.57 11.25 6.27
CA VAL A 8 15.79 10.76 5.14
C VAL A 8 16.67 10.72 3.90
N LEU A 9 16.61 9.59 3.18
CA LEU A 9 17.14 9.44 1.83
C LEU A 9 15.94 9.26 0.90
N GLU A 10 15.84 10.09 -0.11
CA GLU A 10 14.74 10.07 -1.09
C GLU A 10 15.23 9.45 -2.39
N PHE A 11 14.37 8.67 -3.03
CA PHE A 11 14.63 7.99 -4.28
C PHE A 11 13.39 8.11 -5.18
N ASP A 12 13.60 8.01 -6.49
CA ASP A 12 12.53 8.22 -7.47
C ASP A 12 11.51 7.07 -7.47
N ASP A 13 11.93 5.86 -7.09
CA ASP A 13 11.08 4.67 -7.06
C ASP A 13 11.44 3.68 -5.94
N TYR A 14 10.53 2.73 -5.70
CA TYR A 14 10.65 1.72 -4.65
C TYR A 14 11.83 0.76 -4.89
N GLY A 15 12.16 0.45 -6.14
CA GLY A 15 13.26 -0.44 -6.49
C GLY A 15 14.62 0.19 -6.17
N GLN A 16 14.78 1.48 -6.44
CA GLN A 16 15.95 2.26 -6.05
C GLN A 16 16.07 2.34 -4.53
N ALA A 17 14.99 2.68 -3.83
CA ALA A 17 14.98 2.73 -2.36
C ALA A 17 15.33 1.37 -1.74
N PHE A 18 14.80 0.29 -2.28
CA PHE A 18 15.11 -1.05 -1.81
C PHE A 18 16.57 -1.45 -2.14
N THR A 19 17.11 -1.07 -3.30
CA THR A 19 18.53 -1.27 -3.63
C THR A 19 19.45 -0.51 -2.67
N ALA A 20 19.08 0.70 -2.28
CA ALA A 20 19.81 1.46 -1.27
C ALA A 20 19.80 0.78 0.11
N LEU A 21 18.66 0.18 0.51
CA LEU A 21 18.57 -0.65 1.71
C LEU A 21 19.49 -1.88 1.60
N LYS A 22 19.44 -2.62 0.50
CA LYS A 22 20.29 -3.82 0.27
C LYS A 22 21.79 -3.50 0.30
N SER A 23 22.17 -2.31 -0.17
CA SER A 23 23.56 -1.84 -0.18
C SER A 23 24.01 -1.21 1.15
N GLY A 24 23.13 -1.14 2.14
CA GLY A 24 23.46 -0.62 3.48
C GLY A 24 23.52 0.91 3.57
N GLN A 25 23.02 1.64 2.56
CA GLN A 25 22.96 3.11 2.61
C GLN A 25 21.92 3.60 3.62
N GLY A 26 20.87 2.81 3.86
CA GLY A 26 19.85 3.04 4.87
C GLY A 26 19.69 1.83 5.80
N GLN A 27 19.11 2.05 6.98
CA GLN A 27 18.80 0.97 7.93
C GLN A 27 17.37 0.44 7.77
N ALA A 28 16.48 1.21 7.15
CA ALA A 28 15.09 0.87 6.93
C ALA A 28 14.55 1.60 5.70
N MET A 29 13.50 1.04 5.09
CA MET A 29 12.69 1.66 4.05
C MET A 29 11.26 1.81 4.58
N SER A 30 10.62 2.96 4.33
CA SER A 30 9.23 3.21 4.71
C SER A 30 8.40 3.60 3.50
N THR A 31 7.25 2.94 3.33
CA THR A 31 6.15 3.29 2.44
C THR A 31 4.94 2.47 2.89
N ASP A 32 3.95 2.35 2.03
CA ASP A 32 2.66 1.77 2.27
C ASP A 32 2.78 0.26 2.50
N ASN A 33 1.97 -0.26 3.42
CA ASN A 33 2.08 -1.64 3.91
C ASN A 33 2.00 -2.70 2.79
N GLY A 34 1.09 -2.53 1.82
CA GLY A 34 0.92 -3.45 0.69
C GLY A 34 2.16 -3.51 -0.19
N ILE A 35 2.82 -2.37 -0.42
CA ILE A 35 4.05 -2.28 -1.22
C ILE A 35 5.20 -2.95 -0.49
N LEU A 36 5.41 -2.60 0.79
CA LEU A 36 6.46 -3.19 1.62
C LEU A 36 6.32 -4.71 1.72
N ALA A 37 5.09 -5.19 1.85
CA ALA A 37 4.84 -6.61 2.04
C ALA A 37 4.96 -7.40 0.73
N GLY A 38 4.64 -6.79 -0.42
CA GLY A 38 5.01 -7.32 -1.74
C GLY A 38 6.52 -7.47 -1.89
N ILE A 39 7.28 -6.39 -1.63
CA ILE A 39 8.76 -6.41 -1.68
C ILE A 39 9.34 -7.50 -0.76
N ALA A 40 8.86 -7.60 0.48
CA ALA A 40 9.33 -8.60 1.43
C ALA A 40 9.00 -10.04 0.99
N SER A 41 7.86 -10.25 0.33
CA SER A 41 7.46 -11.59 -0.15
C SER A 41 8.39 -12.15 -1.23
N GLU A 42 9.01 -11.27 -2.03
CA GLU A 42 9.92 -11.65 -3.12
C GLU A 42 11.40 -11.66 -2.70
N ASN A 43 11.73 -11.17 -1.50
CA ASN A 43 13.11 -10.97 -1.05
C ASN A 43 13.37 -11.63 0.31
N PRO A 44 13.79 -12.91 0.32
CA PRO A 44 14.17 -13.60 1.54
C PRO A 44 15.23 -12.83 2.34
N GLY A 45 15.06 -12.77 3.66
CA GLY A 45 15.94 -12.02 4.57
C GLY A 45 15.47 -10.60 4.89
N TYR A 46 14.42 -10.11 4.23
CA TYR A 46 13.75 -8.86 4.55
C TYR A 46 12.37 -9.13 5.15
N GLN A 47 11.93 -8.24 6.04
CA GLN A 47 10.64 -8.36 6.71
C GLN A 47 10.05 -6.97 6.95
N VAL A 48 8.73 -6.89 6.88
CA VAL A 48 7.99 -5.72 7.35
C VAL A 48 7.96 -5.76 8.88
N VAL A 49 8.34 -4.65 9.52
CA VAL A 49 8.45 -4.55 10.97
C VAL A 49 7.71 -3.33 11.51
N GLY A 50 7.38 -3.37 12.80
CA GLY A 50 6.59 -2.31 13.44
C GLY A 50 5.11 -2.43 13.11
N GLY A 51 4.38 -1.34 13.36
CA GLY A 51 2.97 -1.21 13.00
C GLY A 51 2.74 0.05 12.16
N ASN A 52 1.49 0.29 11.78
CA ASN A 52 1.14 1.44 10.96
C ASN A 52 1.38 2.76 11.73
N PHE A 53 2.02 3.71 11.05
CA PHE A 53 2.25 5.06 11.58
C PHE A 53 1.21 6.08 11.07
N THR A 54 0.54 5.75 9.97
CA THR A 54 -0.45 6.55 9.25
C THR A 54 -1.64 5.67 8.85
N ASN A 55 -2.80 6.32 8.62
CA ASN A 55 -3.94 5.70 7.97
C ASN A 55 -4.03 6.27 6.54
N GLU A 56 -3.98 5.39 5.55
CA GLU A 56 -3.76 5.74 4.14
C GLU A 56 -4.86 5.14 3.26
N PRO A 57 -6.10 5.66 3.32
CA PRO A 57 -7.17 5.18 2.45
C PRO A 57 -6.86 5.52 0.99
N TYR A 58 -6.85 4.52 0.14
CA TYR A 58 -6.63 4.70 -1.29
C TYR A 58 -7.92 5.10 -2.00
N GLY A 59 -7.80 6.02 -2.95
CA GLY A 59 -8.91 6.49 -3.78
C GLY A 59 -8.51 6.60 -5.25
N ILE A 60 -9.51 6.48 -6.13
CA ILE A 60 -9.33 6.71 -7.56
C ILE A 60 -9.54 8.20 -7.82
N ALA A 61 -8.47 8.92 -8.11
CA ALA A 61 -8.55 10.34 -8.44
C ALA A 61 -9.16 10.55 -9.83
N VAL A 62 -10.06 11.52 -9.94
CA VAL A 62 -10.65 11.98 -11.20
C VAL A 62 -10.45 13.50 -11.33
N ASP A 63 -10.46 14.00 -12.56
CA ASP A 63 -10.33 15.44 -12.82
C ASP A 63 -11.43 16.22 -12.10
N LYS A 64 -11.03 17.37 -11.54
CA LYS A 64 -11.95 18.25 -10.82
C LYS A 64 -13.11 18.66 -11.72
N GLY A 65 -14.34 18.43 -11.24
CA GLY A 65 -15.58 18.75 -11.97
C GLY A 65 -16.15 17.59 -12.79
N GLN A 66 -15.41 16.48 -12.99
CA GLN A 66 -15.92 15.29 -13.69
C GLN A 66 -16.82 14.43 -12.78
N THR A 67 -17.88 15.02 -12.24
CA THR A 67 -18.80 14.39 -11.29
C THR A 67 -19.49 13.14 -11.83
N GLN A 68 -19.74 13.07 -13.14
CA GLN A 68 -20.35 11.90 -13.76
C GLN A 68 -19.38 10.72 -13.84
N MET A 69 -18.08 10.97 -14.06
CA MET A 69 -17.06 9.92 -14.05
C MET A 69 -16.88 9.37 -12.63
N MET A 70 -16.77 10.27 -11.65
CA MET A 70 -16.72 9.92 -10.22
C MET A 70 -17.87 8.97 -9.85
N LYS A 71 -19.13 9.36 -10.12
CA LYS A 71 -20.31 8.54 -9.81
C LYS A 71 -20.31 7.18 -10.49
N ARG A 72 -19.79 7.08 -11.71
CA ARG A 72 -19.69 5.80 -12.43
C ARG A 72 -18.64 4.89 -11.80
N ILE A 73 -17.51 5.44 -11.37
CA ILE A 73 -16.46 4.69 -10.67
C ILE A 73 -16.99 4.21 -9.32
N ASP A 74 -17.63 5.08 -8.54
CA ASP A 74 -18.20 4.73 -7.24
C ASP A 74 -19.23 3.58 -7.40
N LYS A 75 -20.15 3.73 -8.36
CA LYS A 75 -21.13 2.68 -8.66
C LYS A 75 -20.49 1.35 -9.06
N ALA A 76 -19.44 1.38 -9.89
CA ALA A 76 -18.74 0.16 -10.28
C ALA A 76 -18.05 -0.51 -9.07
N LEU A 77 -17.45 0.27 -8.18
CA LEU A 77 -16.86 -0.25 -6.94
C LEU A 77 -17.92 -0.87 -6.02
N ASP A 78 -19.09 -0.25 -5.90
CA ASP A 78 -20.21 -0.79 -5.11
C ASP A 78 -20.72 -2.12 -5.69
N GLU A 79 -20.85 -2.22 -7.02
CA GLU A 79 -21.23 -3.47 -7.70
C GLU A 79 -20.21 -4.58 -7.46
N LEU A 80 -18.90 -4.28 -7.57
CA LEU A 80 -17.82 -5.23 -7.30
C LEU A 80 -17.76 -5.69 -5.83
N LYS A 81 -18.11 -4.81 -4.90
CA LYS A 81 -18.24 -5.18 -3.48
C LYS A 81 -19.45 -6.07 -3.27
N ALA A 82 -20.61 -5.70 -3.84
CA ALA A 82 -21.85 -6.45 -3.68
C ALA A 82 -21.80 -7.86 -4.27
N ASP A 83 -21.09 -8.06 -5.38
CA ASP A 83 -20.95 -9.37 -6.03
C ASP A 83 -19.77 -10.21 -5.50
N GLY A 84 -18.99 -9.67 -4.54
CA GLY A 84 -17.84 -10.31 -3.91
C GLY A 84 -16.58 -10.37 -4.79
N THR A 85 -16.57 -9.75 -5.96
CA THR A 85 -15.37 -9.66 -6.80
C THR A 85 -14.27 -8.87 -6.12
N TYR A 86 -14.62 -7.80 -5.39
CA TYR A 86 -13.67 -7.01 -4.61
C TYR A 86 -12.92 -7.89 -3.59
N ASP A 87 -13.64 -8.67 -2.80
CA ASP A 87 -13.05 -9.57 -1.79
C ASP A 87 -12.15 -10.63 -2.44
N LYS A 88 -12.56 -11.18 -3.59
CA LYS A 88 -11.72 -12.13 -4.36
C LYS A 88 -10.42 -11.49 -4.82
N LEU A 89 -10.45 -10.22 -5.25
CA LEU A 89 -9.25 -9.49 -5.66
C LEU A 89 -8.34 -9.21 -4.47
N ILE A 90 -8.90 -8.78 -3.34
CA ILE A 90 -8.15 -8.57 -2.10
C ILE A 90 -7.50 -9.88 -1.64
N GLN A 91 -8.23 -10.99 -1.63
CA GLN A 91 -7.68 -12.29 -1.27
C GLN A 91 -6.59 -12.75 -2.25
N LYS A 92 -6.79 -12.54 -3.55
CA LYS A 92 -5.83 -12.93 -4.58
C LYS A 92 -4.48 -12.24 -4.41
N TRP A 93 -4.49 -10.94 -4.15
CA TRP A 93 -3.27 -10.13 -4.12
C TRP A 93 -2.68 -10.00 -2.71
N PHE A 94 -3.52 -10.00 -1.68
CA PHE A 94 -3.11 -9.71 -0.31
C PHE A 94 -3.42 -10.81 0.70
N GLY A 95 -4.10 -11.89 0.30
CA GLY A 95 -4.53 -12.95 1.21
C GLY A 95 -3.39 -13.72 1.91
N ASN A 96 -2.18 -13.67 1.36
CA ASN A 96 -0.98 -14.32 1.92
C ASN A 96 0.09 -13.31 2.37
N VAL A 97 -0.26 -12.02 2.42
CA VAL A 97 0.67 -10.95 2.72
C VAL A 97 0.72 -10.74 4.23
N LYS A 98 1.79 -11.25 4.86
CA LYS A 98 1.99 -11.12 6.32
C LYS A 98 2.03 -9.64 6.71
N GLY A 99 1.13 -9.24 7.62
CA GLY A 99 1.05 -7.85 8.11
C GLY A 99 0.09 -6.94 7.35
N PHE A 100 -0.62 -7.45 6.33
CA PHE A 100 -1.68 -6.71 5.65
C PHE A 100 -3.06 -7.08 6.24
N ASP A 101 -3.78 -6.09 6.78
CA ASP A 101 -5.18 -6.26 7.20
C ASP A 101 -6.12 -5.76 6.11
N ALA A 102 -6.70 -6.72 5.39
CA ALA A 102 -7.67 -6.49 4.32
C ALA A 102 -8.93 -5.73 4.78
N LYS A 103 -9.29 -5.76 6.07
CA LYS A 103 -10.49 -5.07 6.57
C LYS A 103 -10.35 -3.55 6.57
N GLY A 104 -9.13 -3.02 6.62
CA GLY A 104 -8.87 -1.58 6.58
C GLY A 104 -8.90 -0.96 5.18
N ALA A 105 -8.82 -1.77 4.12
CA ALA A 105 -8.74 -1.27 2.73
C ALA A 105 -10.10 -0.87 2.13
N GLY A 106 -11.21 -1.27 2.77
CA GLY A 106 -12.56 -1.11 2.22
C GLY A 106 -13.54 -0.29 3.09
N GLU A 107 -13.18 0.07 4.32
CA GLU A 107 -14.06 0.75 5.26
C GLU A 107 -13.59 2.19 5.54
N LYS A 108 -14.08 3.13 4.72
CA LYS A 108 -14.89 4.29 5.13
C LYS A 108 -15.62 4.86 3.92
#